data_AF-A0A9J5ZU95-F1
#
_entry.id   AF-A0A9J5ZU95-F1
#
_cell.length_a   1.000
_cell.length_b   1.000
_cell.length_c   1.000
_cell.angle_alpha   90.00
_cell.angle_beta   90.00
_cell.angle_gamma   90.00
#
_symmetry.space_group_name_H-M   'P 1'
#
loop_
_entity.id
_entity.type
_entity.pdbx_description
1 polymer ?
#
loop_
_entity_poly.entity_id
_entity_poly.type
_entity_poly.pdbx_seq_one_letter_code
_entity_poly.pdbx_strand_id
1 'polypeptide(L)'
;MDTKHSTSNLPWIWVIETLATSTEIDTSLLIDLVKRTPEISDEMGRYARELVSLRVLETLSVQEISNANNDASVPGDKIELDRSVHCEDVLRHLLLGVSSDQKMDGPEVSKWDVQSFITKKRSCLPKCALQQLS
;
A
#
# COMPACT_ATOMS: atom_id res chain seq x y z
N MET A 1 -32.41 15.34 -22.86
CA MET A 1 -31.05 15.87 -22.65
C MET A 1 -30.66 15.45 -21.25
N ASP A 2 -29.93 14.34 -21.14
CA ASP A 2 -29.49 13.82 -19.85
C ASP A 2 -28.20 14.53 -19.47
N THR A 3 -28.30 15.52 -18.58
CA THR A 3 -27.15 16.12 -17.91
C THR A 3 -26.54 15.05 -17.00
N LYS A 4 -25.57 14.30 -17.53
CA LYS A 4 -24.65 13.51 -16.71
C LYS A 4 -23.92 14.49 -15.80
N HIS A 5 -24.37 14.60 -14.55
CA HIS A 5 -23.54 15.17 -13.50
C HIS A 5 -22.30 14.29 -13.43
N SER A 6 -21.17 14.76 -13.97
CA SER A 6 -19.86 14.19 -13.65
C SER A 6 -19.63 14.45 -12.16
N THR A 7 -20.07 13.53 -11.32
CA THR A 7 -19.71 13.53 -9.91
C THR A 7 -18.20 13.37 -9.86
N SER A 8 -17.50 14.39 -9.36
CA SER A 8 -16.07 14.31 -9.13
C SER A 8 -15.79 13.14 -8.21
N ASN A 9 -14.86 12.26 -8.59
CA ASN A 9 -14.43 11.11 -7.79
C ASN A 9 -13.45 11.52 -6.67
N LEU A 10 -13.04 12.78 -6.70
CA LEU A 10 -12.08 13.39 -5.79
C LEU A 10 -12.47 13.29 -4.30
N PRO A 11 -13.74 13.47 -3.89
CA PRO A 11 -14.13 13.32 -2.49
C PRO A 11 -13.84 11.91 -1.96
N TRP A 12 -14.12 10.87 -2.76
CA TRP A 12 -13.85 9.49 -2.35
C TRP A 12 -12.36 9.18 -2.29
N ILE A 13 -11.58 9.68 -3.26
CA ILE A 13 -10.12 9.57 -3.26
C ILE A 13 -9.56 10.17 -1.96
N TRP A 14 -9.98 11.38 -1.60
CA TRP A 14 -9.53 12.06 -0.39
C TRP A 14 -9.93 11.35 0.90
N VAL A 15 -11.15 10.79 0.95
CA VAL A 15 -11.59 9.97 2.09
C VAL A 15 -10.68 8.75 2.22
N ILE A 16 -10.44 8.01 1.14
CA ILE A 16 -9.59 6.81 1.16
C ILE A 16 -8.16 7.16 1.57
N GLU A 17 -7.56 8.20 0.98
CA GLU A 17 -6.21 8.65 1.34
C GLU A 17 -6.13 8.93 2.84
N THR A 18 -7.09 9.69 3.37
CA THR A 18 -7.10 10.10 4.77
C THR A 18 -7.26 8.91 5.70
N LEU A 19 -8.20 8.02 5.42
CA LEU A 19 -8.40 6.79 6.20
C LEU A 19 -7.14 5.91 6.17
N ALA A 20 -6.50 5.79 5.01
CA ALA A 20 -5.26 5.05 4.86
C ALA A 20 -4.06 5.70 5.57
N THR A 21 -4.11 6.99 5.93
CA THR A 21 -3.07 7.57 6.80
C THR A 21 -3.25 7.21 8.28
N SER A 22 -4.46 6.80 8.69
CA SER A 22 -4.77 6.46 10.08
C SER A 22 -4.40 5.02 10.41
N THR A 23 -3.81 4.83 11.59
CA THR A 23 -3.52 3.50 12.14
C THR A 23 -4.72 2.86 12.81
N GLU A 24 -5.77 3.62 13.10
CA GLU A 24 -7.00 3.16 13.79
C GLU A 24 -7.97 2.43 12.85
N ILE A 25 -7.81 2.62 11.54
CA ILE A 25 -8.68 2.04 10.54
C ILE A 25 -8.19 0.64 10.17
N ASP A 26 -9.10 -0.32 10.26
CA ASP A 26 -8.85 -1.70 9.86
C ASP A 26 -8.61 -1.81 8.34
N THR A 27 -7.63 -2.64 7.95
CA THR A 27 -7.25 -2.79 6.55
C THR A 27 -8.31 -3.50 5.72
N SER A 28 -9.15 -4.35 6.30
CA SER A 28 -10.28 -4.95 5.59
C SER A 28 -11.28 -3.90 5.14
N LEU A 29 -11.55 -2.89 5.99
CA LEU A 29 -12.43 -1.77 5.65
C LEU A 29 -11.85 -0.94 4.51
N LEU A 30 -10.54 -0.67 4.52
CA LEU A 30 -9.86 0.03 3.42
C LEU A 30 -9.97 -0.74 2.11
N ILE A 31 -9.73 -2.06 2.14
CA ILE A 31 -9.84 -2.93 0.96
C ILE A 31 -11.28 -2.93 0.42
N ASP A 32 -12.29 -3.04 1.29
CA ASP A 32 -13.68 -3.03 0.89
C ASP A 32 -14.10 -1.68 0.30
N LEU A 33 -13.59 -0.58 0.83
CA LEU A 33 -13.83 0.76 0.29
C LEU A 33 -13.21 0.92 -1.10
N VAL A 34 -12.00 0.41 -1.31
CA VAL A 34 -11.34 0.38 -2.62
C VAL A 34 -12.17 -0.42 -3.63
N LYS A 35 -12.65 -1.61 -3.25
CA LYS A 35 -13.48 -2.46 -4.12
C LYS A 35 -14.82 -1.81 -4.49
N ARG A 36 -15.40 -1.03 -3.59
CA ARG A 36 -16.70 -0.36 -3.78
C ARG A 36 -16.58 0.97 -4.53
N THR A 37 -15.38 1.47 -4.73
CA THR A 37 -15.11 2.74 -5.39
C THR A 37 -14.32 2.49 -6.67
N PRO A 38 -14.93 1.91 -7.73
CA PRO A 38 -14.22 1.60 -8.97
C PRO A 38 -13.51 2.81 -9.59
N GLU A 39 -13.98 4.01 -9.26
CA GLU A 39 -13.44 5.28 -9.73
C GLU A 39 -12.01 5.57 -9.27
N ILE A 40 -11.52 4.89 -8.25
CA ILE A 40 -10.13 5.05 -7.82
C ILE A 40 -9.17 4.19 -8.62
N SER A 41 -9.61 3.40 -9.61
CA SER A 41 -8.72 2.58 -10.44
C SER A 41 -7.91 3.40 -11.45
N ASP A 42 -8.30 4.66 -11.67
CA ASP A 42 -7.65 5.56 -12.61
C ASP A 42 -6.30 6.10 -12.07
N GLU A 43 -5.69 6.99 -12.85
CA GLU A 43 -4.43 7.64 -12.46
C GLU A 43 -4.60 8.53 -11.21
N MET A 44 -5.76 9.17 -11.07
CA MET A 44 -6.06 10.08 -9.97
C MET A 44 -6.09 9.34 -8.64
N GLY A 45 -6.64 8.12 -8.63
CA GLY A 45 -6.69 7.27 -7.44
C GLY A 45 -5.38 6.55 -7.11
N ARG A 46 -4.32 6.68 -7.93
CA ARG A 46 -3.05 5.95 -7.73
C ARG A 46 -2.46 6.21 -6.34
N TYR A 47 -2.46 7.45 -5.88
CA TYR A 47 -1.90 7.79 -4.57
C TYR A 47 -2.70 7.16 -3.43
N ALA A 48 -4.03 7.15 -3.53
CA ALA A 48 -4.89 6.47 -2.56
C ALA A 48 -4.62 4.96 -2.51
N ARG A 49 -4.48 4.31 -3.67
CA ARG A 49 -4.13 2.87 -3.75
C ARG A 49 -2.75 2.57 -3.17
N GLU A 50 -1.77 3.45 -3.38
CA GLU A 50 -0.44 3.34 -2.80
C GLU A 50 -0.50 3.38 -1.26
N LEU A 51 -1.25 4.34 -0.69
CA LEU A 51 -1.44 4.45 0.77
C LEU A 51 -2.16 3.24 1.37
N VAL A 52 -3.24 2.77 0.73
CA VAL A 52 -3.96 1.56 1.19
C VAL A 52 -3.04 0.35 1.13
N SER A 53 -2.30 0.18 0.04
CA SER A 53 -1.36 -0.92 -0.12
C SER A 53 -0.27 -0.89 0.95
N LEU A 54 0.27 0.29 1.27
CA LEU A 54 1.25 0.44 2.35
C LEU A 54 0.66 0.04 3.71
N ARG A 55 -0.59 0.43 4.01
CA ARG A 55 -1.26 0.01 5.26
C ARG A 55 -1.43 -1.50 5.35
N VAL A 56 -1.79 -2.15 4.25
CA VAL A 56 -1.89 -3.62 4.21
C VAL A 56 -0.53 -4.26 4.46
N LEU A 57 0.55 -3.75 3.84
CA LEU A 57 1.92 -4.23 4.10
C LEU A 57 2.32 -4.06 5.57
N GLU A 58 2.01 -2.92 6.19
CA GLU A 58 2.26 -2.67 7.61
C GLU A 58 1.56 -3.71 8.50
N THR A 59 0.29 -4.01 8.23
CA THR A 59 -0.47 -5.04 8.97
C THR A 59 0.12 -6.43 8.80
N LEU A 60 0.48 -6.81 7.57
CA LEU A 60 1.10 -8.12 7.29
C LEU A 60 2.46 -8.27 7.98
N SER A 61 3.28 -7.22 7.97
CA SER A 61 4.60 -7.23 8.60
C SER A 61 4.51 -7.36 10.14
N VAL A 62 3.55 -6.68 10.78
CA VAL A 62 3.30 -6.84 12.22
C VAL A 62 2.87 -8.27 12.54
N GLN A 63 2.02 -8.87 11.71
CA GLN A 63 1.57 -10.25 11.89
C GLN A 63 2.72 -11.25 11.72
N GLU A 64 3.60 -11.03 10.75
CA GLU A 64 4.80 -11.86 10.55
C GLU A 64 5.74 -11.80 11.76
N ILE A 65 6.00 -10.61 12.31
CA ILE A 65 6.82 -10.45 13.54
C ILE A 65 6.16 -11.16 14.73
N SER A 66 4.84 -11.06 14.87
CA SER A 66 4.12 -11.73 15.98
C SER A 66 4.21 -13.25 15.90
N ASN A 67 4.24 -13.81 14.68
CA ASN A 67 4.34 -15.24 14.42
C ASN A 67 5.79 -15.76 14.44
N ALA A 68 6.77 -14.91 14.10
CA ALA A 68 8.19 -15.23 14.02
C ALA A 68 8.90 -15.27 15.39
N ASN A 69 8.20 -14.99 16.50
CA ASN A 69 8.71 -15.16 17.86
C ASN A 69 9.21 -16.58 18.19
N ASN A 70 9.12 -17.54 17.26
CA ASN A 70 9.62 -18.90 17.38
C ASN A 70 10.83 -19.24 16.51
N ASP A 71 11.25 -18.39 15.55
CA ASP A 71 12.41 -18.69 14.70
C ASP A 71 13.24 -17.43 14.42
N ALA A 72 14.42 -17.38 15.03
CA ALA A 72 15.37 -16.29 14.88
C ALA A 72 16.00 -16.34 13.48
N SER A 73 15.35 -15.71 12.49
CA SER A 73 15.97 -15.49 11.18
C SER A 73 17.14 -14.50 11.33
N VAL A 74 18.31 -14.91 10.85
CA VAL A 74 19.54 -14.10 10.85
C VAL A 74 19.30 -12.77 10.11
N PRO A 75 19.50 -11.61 10.76
CA PRO A 75 19.44 -10.32 10.09
C PRO A 75 20.75 -10.09 9.33
N GLY A 76 20.75 -10.28 8.01
CA GLY A 76 21.96 -10.03 7.21
C GLY A 76 21.84 -10.19 5.69
N ASP A 77 21.00 -11.12 5.20
CA ASP A 77 20.96 -11.47 3.76
C ASP A 77 19.71 -10.94 3.02
N LYS A 78 18.94 -10.05 3.65
CA LYS A 78 17.74 -9.50 3.02
C LYS A 78 18.07 -8.40 2.03
N ILE A 79 17.39 -8.41 0.90
CA ILE A 79 17.56 -7.51 -0.24
C ILE A 79 16.69 -6.29 -0.03
N GLU A 80 17.31 -5.13 -0.20
CA GLU A 80 16.65 -3.84 -0.09
C GLU A 80 15.78 -3.57 -1.32
N LEU A 81 14.50 -3.28 -1.09
CA LEU A 81 13.59 -2.82 -2.13
C LEU A 81 13.77 -1.32 -2.38
N ASP A 82 13.80 -0.93 -3.66
CA ASP A 82 13.86 0.47 -4.05
C ASP A 82 12.54 1.19 -3.73
N ARG A 83 12.64 2.48 -3.36
CA ARG A 83 11.47 3.29 -2.97
C ARG A 83 10.53 3.60 -4.14
N SER A 84 10.99 3.49 -5.40
CA SER A 84 10.15 3.72 -6.58
C SER A 84 9.19 2.56 -6.84
N VAL A 85 9.42 1.39 -6.25
CA VAL A 85 8.52 0.23 -6.35
C VAL A 85 7.17 0.57 -5.69
N HIS A 86 6.06 0.28 -6.35
CA HIS A 86 4.73 0.50 -5.79
C HIS A 86 4.39 -0.52 -4.72
N CYS A 87 3.71 -0.08 -3.68
CA CYS A 87 3.29 -0.97 -2.59
C CYS A 87 2.32 -2.05 -3.08
N GLU A 88 1.51 -1.74 -4.10
CA GLU A 88 0.60 -2.70 -4.74
C GLU A 88 1.37 -3.86 -5.41
N ASP A 89 2.51 -3.57 -6.04
CA ASP A 89 3.33 -4.58 -6.68
C ASP A 89 3.99 -5.49 -5.62
N VAL A 90 4.50 -4.92 -4.53
CA VAL A 90 5.04 -5.69 -3.39
C VAL A 90 3.98 -6.63 -2.82
N LEU A 91 2.74 -6.15 -2.62
CA LEU A 91 1.63 -6.99 -2.17
C LEU A 91 1.31 -8.11 -3.16
N ARG A 92 1.25 -7.80 -4.46
CA ARG A 92 0.96 -8.79 -5.50
C ARG A 92 2.00 -9.90 -5.50
N HIS A 93 3.27 -9.54 -5.32
CA HIS A 93 4.36 -10.50 -5.24
C HIS A 93 4.31 -11.34 -3.96
N LEU A 94 4.02 -10.73 -2.80
CA LEU A 94 3.83 -11.44 -1.52
C LEU A 94 2.66 -12.42 -1.54
N LEU A 95 1.52 -12.03 -2.13
CA LEU A 95 0.29 -12.83 -2.06
C LEU A 95 0.15 -13.84 -3.21
N LEU A 96 0.64 -13.52 -4.40
CA LEU A 96 0.43 -14.32 -5.61
C LEU A 96 1.73 -14.87 -6.19
N GLY A 97 2.90 -14.43 -5.72
CA GLY A 97 4.18 -14.77 -6.34
C GLY A 97 4.36 -14.19 -7.75
N VAL A 98 3.55 -13.20 -8.13
CA VAL A 98 3.57 -12.61 -9.48
C VAL A 98 3.98 -11.14 -9.40
N SER A 99 5.08 -10.78 -10.09
CA SER A 99 5.41 -9.38 -10.40
C SER A 99 4.76 -8.97 -11.72
N SER A 100 4.18 -7.76 -11.78
CA SER A 100 3.78 -7.15 -13.06
C SER A 100 4.86 -6.20 -13.60
N ASP A 101 5.91 -5.92 -12.82
CA ASP A 101 6.93 -4.93 -13.14
C ASP A 101 8.30 -5.60 -13.33
N GLN A 102 9.00 -5.21 -14.39
CA GLN A 102 10.31 -5.79 -14.76
C GLN A 102 11.39 -5.46 -13.71
N LYS A 103 11.17 -4.41 -12.90
CA LYS A 103 12.03 -4.06 -11.76
C LYS A 103 11.98 -5.08 -10.61
N MET A 104 10.96 -5.95 -10.59
CA MET A 104 10.75 -6.96 -9.56
C MET A 104 10.91 -8.39 -10.08
N ASP A 105 11.59 -8.59 -11.23
CA ASP A 105 12.18 -9.87 -11.67
C ASP A 105 13.38 -10.27 -10.77
N GLY A 106 13.18 -10.13 -9.46
CA GLY A 106 14.15 -10.30 -8.42
C GLY A 106 14.00 -11.64 -7.70
N PRO A 107 14.91 -11.89 -6.75
CA PRO A 107 14.93 -13.12 -5.97
C PRO A 107 13.68 -13.30 -5.11
N GLU A 108 13.45 -14.55 -4.71
CA GLU A 108 12.37 -15.04 -3.84
C GLU A 108 11.96 -14.03 -2.75
N VAL A 109 10.65 -13.82 -2.60
CA VAL A 109 10.03 -12.81 -1.73
C VAL A 109 10.51 -12.90 -0.27
N SER A 110 10.83 -14.11 0.18
CA SER A 110 11.38 -14.42 1.51
C SER A 110 12.71 -13.69 1.80
N LYS A 111 13.40 -13.24 0.75
CA LYS A 111 14.66 -12.50 0.86
C LYS A 111 14.45 -10.99 0.91
N TRP A 112 13.25 -10.45 0.78
CA TRP A 112 13.06 -8.99 0.76
C TRP A 112 13.02 -8.40 2.17
N ASP A 113 13.67 -7.26 2.36
CA ASP A 113 13.53 -6.46 3.57
C ASP A 113 12.28 -5.56 3.47
N VAL A 114 11.12 -6.19 3.60
CA VAL A 114 9.82 -5.51 3.53
C VAL A 114 9.66 -4.47 4.66
N GLN A 115 10.25 -4.71 5.85
CA GLN A 115 10.14 -3.80 6.98
C GLN A 115 10.94 -2.50 6.76
N SER A 116 12.17 -2.60 6.24
CA SER A 116 12.97 -1.44 5.83
C SER A 116 12.30 -0.66 4.70
N PHE A 117 11.71 -1.36 3.73
CA PHE A 117 10.92 -0.76 2.66
C PHE A 117 9.73 0.05 3.20
N ILE A 118 8.90 -0.55 4.06
CA ILE A 118 7.74 0.11 4.69
C ILE A 118 8.19 1.38 5.41
N THR A 119 9.23 1.28 6.24
CA THR A 119 9.76 2.41 7.02
C THR A 119 10.21 3.55 6.12
N LYS A 120 10.96 3.22 5.06
CA LYS A 120 11.43 4.21 4.08
C LYS A 120 10.27 4.85 3.32
N LYS A 121 9.32 4.06 2.82
CA LYS A 121 8.11 4.55 2.16
C LYS A 121 7.36 5.52 3.06
N ARG A 122 7.08 5.13 4.30
CA ARG A 122 6.32 5.97 5.24
C ARG A 122 6.99 7.31 5.51
N SER A 123 8.32 7.34 5.59
CA SER A 123 9.09 8.58 5.80
C SER A 123 9.06 9.56 4.61
N CYS A 124 8.78 9.06 3.40
CA CYS A 124 8.81 9.85 2.17
C CYS A 124 7.41 10.23 1.65
N LEU A 125 6.34 9.72 2.25
CA LEU A 125 4.99 9.99 1.78
C LEU A 125 4.58 11.44 2.08
N PRO A 126 4.02 12.16 1.08
CA PRO A 126 3.46 13.48 1.33
C PRO A 126 2.21 13.39 2.21
N LYS A 127 1.83 14.51 2.81
CA LYS A 127 0.52 14.63 3.49
C LYS A 127 -0.61 14.33 2.50
N CYS A 128 -1.68 13.68 2.94
CA CYS A 128 -2.86 13.49 2.08
C CYS A 128 -3.56 14.81 1.78
N ALA A 129 -4.42 14.85 0.76
CA ALA A 129 -5.04 16.10 0.31
C ALA A 129 -5.75 16.87 1.43
N LEU A 130 -6.52 16.19 2.29
CA LEU A 130 -7.23 16.85 3.39
C LEU A 130 -6.30 17.41 4.46
N GLN A 131 -5.18 16.75 4.74
CA GLN A 131 -4.16 17.24 5.68
C GLN A 131 -3.37 18.45 5.15
N GLN A 132 -3.39 18.71 3.84
CA GLN A 132 -2.77 19.89 3.25
C GLN A 132 -3.69 21.12 3.31
N LEU A 133 -4.99 20.91 3.50
CA LEU A 133 -6.01 21.97 3.56
C LEU A 133 -6.29 22.47 5.00
N SER A 134 -5.78 21.75 6.00
CA SER A 134 -5.88 22.07 7.44
C SER A 134 -4.64 22.80 7.94
#